data_AF-A0A965VV33-F1
#
_entry.id   AF-A0A965VV33-F1
#
_cell.length_a   1.000
_cell.length_b   1.000
_cell.length_c   1.000
_cell.angle_alpha   90.00
_cell.angle_beta   90.00
_cell.angle_gamma   90.00
#
_symmetry.space_group_name_H-M   'P 1'
#
loop_
_entity.id
_entity.type
_entity.pdbx_description
1 polymer ?
#
loop_
_entity_poly.entity_id
_entity_poly.type
_entity_poly.pdbx_seq_one_letter_code
_entity_poly.pdbx_strand_id
1 'polypeptide(L)'
;MFDKYEVWNAKHTPEHKPTNLEHNESLIVGHIISNWPITEDGLLIDPETPVENLPNKFHILTGSVIYKGFSTSELRERSEKLISEIQNGTKFVSMECFFKGFDYGVINKQTNEYKVLSRSDETAYLTKYLRAYGGKGENNDYKIGRVLRNITFTGKGFVDKPANEDSIIFNKNLFEENKKIDNLQEKNNENENLGVISIRLNNQMENNTMSVEQDVTEIKNKLVAMETSCQEAVAEANASVNSLTEKNIALESQLQTQTNEFTERETAMKKEIEEVKASASEELLALKTSLEAQISELSEAIAMKNEEMKKKEEEMKKMKAELDSANETVAAYKTKEAEMVKKEKMTKRKAALVDNGVEEDAALAFVEKYENIEDEAFDAMATLFAAMKMKKEDAMKMKMKAEEVAEAEEVVEPKVSASDLDNVETESAIDLTVGSDSSEEEENTTRAALVEFVYSKLGKKSK
;
A
#
# COMPACT_ATOMS: atom_id res chain seq x y z
N MET A 1 -12.28 7.68 9.60
CA MET A 1 -11.30 8.76 9.38
C MET A 1 -10.97 8.78 7.91
N PHE A 2 -10.79 9.97 7.36
CA PHE A 2 -10.34 10.15 5.99
C PHE A 2 -8.87 10.58 6.00
N ASP A 3 -8.17 10.21 4.94
CA ASP A 3 -6.76 10.52 4.71
C ASP A 3 -6.67 11.62 3.64
N LYS A 4 -5.70 12.56 3.73
CA LYS A 4 -5.64 13.72 2.83
C LYS A 4 -5.51 13.33 1.35
N TYR A 5 -4.82 12.23 1.06
CA TYR A 5 -4.64 11.71 -0.30
C TYR A 5 -5.95 11.10 -0.83
N GLU A 6 -6.67 10.38 0.03
CA GLU A 6 -7.98 9.76 -0.30
C GLU A 6 -9.06 10.82 -0.56
N VAL A 7 -9.13 11.88 0.26
CA VAL A 7 -10.07 13.00 0.04
C VAL A 7 -9.74 13.76 -1.24
N TRP A 8 -8.45 13.97 -1.53
CA TRP A 8 -8.03 14.68 -2.74
C TRP A 8 -8.41 13.92 -4.02
N ASN A 9 -8.11 12.61 -4.05
CA ASN A 9 -8.45 11.77 -5.20
C ASN A 9 -9.97 11.65 -5.40
N ALA A 10 -10.73 11.64 -4.31
CA ALA A 10 -12.19 11.57 -4.35
C ALA A 10 -12.89 12.94 -4.47
N LYS A 11 -12.17 14.07 -4.61
CA LYS A 11 -12.71 15.43 -4.40
C LYS A 11 -13.96 15.75 -5.24
N HIS A 12 -13.99 15.28 -6.49
CA HIS A 12 -15.09 15.46 -7.44
C HIS A 12 -16.20 14.39 -7.37
N THR A 13 -15.99 13.29 -6.64
CA THR A 13 -17.00 12.21 -6.55
C THR A 13 -18.34 12.60 -5.89
N PRO A 14 -18.46 13.65 -5.04
CA PRO A 14 -19.76 14.14 -4.57
C PRO A 14 -20.68 14.73 -5.65
N GLU A 15 -20.20 15.04 -6.86
CA GLU A 15 -21.00 15.68 -7.92
C GLU A 15 -22.27 14.90 -8.24
N HIS A 16 -23.41 15.61 -8.34
CA HIS A 16 -24.75 15.08 -8.62
C HIS A 16 -25.22 13.95 -7.68
N LYS A 17 -24.56 13.73 -6.53
CA LYS A 17 -24.95 12.70 -5.56
C LYS A 17 -26.14 13.17 -4.70
N PRO A 18 -27.04 12.26 -4.29
CA PRO A 18 -28.23 12.62 -3.53
C PRO A 18 -27.90 13.21 -2.15
N THR A 19 -28.77 14.11 -1.68
CA THR A 19 -28.81 14.52 -0.28
C THR A 19 -30.05 13.92 0.38
N ASN A 20 -29.89 13.28 1.54
CA ASN A 20 -30.96 12.61 2.26
C ASN A 20 -31.09 13.10 3.72
N LEU A 21 -32.05 12.54 4.47
CA LEU A 21 -32.17 12.74 5.92
C LEU A 21 -31.58 11.55 6.68
N GLU A 22 -30.74 11.82 7.68
CA GLU A 22 -30.19 10.84 8.64
C GLU A 22 -29.58 9.57 7.99
N HIS A 23 -28.90 9.74 6.84
CA HIS A 23 -28.29 8.66 6.04
C HIS A 23 -29.28 7.60 5.50
N ASN A 24 -30.55 7.97 5.32
CA ASN A 24 -31.59 7.07 4.80
C ASN A 24 -31.88 7.35 3.32
N GLU A 25 -31.48 6.43 2.45
CA GLU A 25 -31.68 6.48 0.99
C GLU A 25 -33.16 6.60 0.56
N SER A 26 -34.12 6.17 1.38
CA SER A 26 -35.56 6.38 1.12
C SER A 26 -36.04 7.81 1.42
N LEU A 27 -35.21 8.65 2.04
CA LEU A 27 -35.53 10.01 2.48
C LEU A 27 -34.72 11.08 1.72
N ILE A 28 -34.52 10.90 0.41
CA ILE A 28 -33.90 11.91 -0.46
C ILE A 28 -34.71 13.21 -0.44
N VAL A 29 -34.01 14.33 -0.32
CA VAL A 29 -34.53 15.71 -0.21
C VAL A 29 -33.85 16.69 -1.18
N GLY A 30 -32.88 16.24 -1.98
CA GLY A 30 -32.08 17.10 -2.86
C GLY A 30 -30.89 16.37 -3.49
N HIS A 31 -29.96 17.13 -4.06
CA HIS A 31 -28.68 16.63 -4.58
C HIS A 31 -27.56 17.68 -4.47
N ILE A 32 -26.31 17.22 -4.53
CA ILE A 32 -25.10 18.04 -4.62
C ILE A 32 -24.94 18.56 -6.06
N ILE A 33 -24.71 19.86 -6.22
CA ILE A 33 -24.60 20.56 -7.52
C ILE A 33 -23.22 21.17 -7.76
N SER A 34 -22.26 20.91 -6.86
CA SER A 34 -20.88 21.41 -6.96
C SER A 34 -20.03 20.92 -5.79
N ASN A 35 -18.74 20.76 -6.02
CA ASN A 35 -17.72 20.57 -4.99
C ASN A 35 -16.49 21.48 -5.22
N TRP A 36 -15.87 21.93 -4.13
CA TRP A 36 -14.60 22.65 -4.17
C TRP A 36 -13.71 22.27 -2.98
N PRO A 37 -12.43 21.92 -3.19
CA PRO A 37 -11.47 21.84 -2.10
C PRO A 37 -11.11 23.24 -1.60
N ILE A 38 -11.19 23.46 -0.29
CA ILE A 38 -10.81 24.71 0.38
C ILE A 38 -9.87 24.44 1.55
N THR A 39 -8.92 25.34 1.77
CA THR A 39 -8.06 25.34 2.97
C THR A 39 -8.88 25.52 4.25
N GLU A 40 -8.27 25.33 5.44
CA GLU A 40 -8.91 25.76 6.70
C GLU A 40 -9.18 27.27 6.70
N ASP A 41 -8.31 28.06 6.04
CA ASP A 41 -8.49 29.50 5.77
C ASP A 41 -9.43 29.79 4.58
N GLY A 42 -10.20 28.81 4.10
CA GLY A 42 -11.29 29.01 3.12
C GLY A 42 -10.88 29.39 1.70
N LEU A 43 -9.58 29.58 1.45
CA LEU A 43 -9.05 29.80 0.11
C LEU A 43 -9.27 28.52 -0.73
N LEU A 44 -9.71 28.67 -1.98
CA LEU A 44 -9.75 27.55 -2.93
C LEU A 44 -8.35 26.94 -3.04
N ILE A 45 -8.31 25.61 -3.11
CA ILE A 45 -7.14 24.87 -3.54
C ILE A 45 -7.30 24.60 -5.04
N ASP A 46 -6.27 24.90 -5.83
CA ASP A 46 -6.28 24.63 -7.28
C ASP A 46 -6.48 23.12 -7.51
N PRO A 47 -7.45 22.67 -8.33
CA PRO A 47 -7.69 21.24 -8.60
C PRO A 47 -6.47 20.44 -9.06
N GLU A 48 -5.48 21.11 -9.65
CA GLU A 48 -4.22 20.54 -10.17
C GLU A 48 -3.06 20.65 -9.16
N THR A 49 -3.32 21.08 -7.92
CA THR A 49 -2.30 21.16 -6.87
C THR A 49 -1.66 19.77 -6.62
N PRO A 50 -0.33 19.62 -6.76
CA PRO A 50 0.36 18.36 -6.45
C PRO A 50 0.13 17.93 -5.00
N VAL A 51 -0.06 16.63 -4.77
CA VAL A 51 -0.61 16.09 -3.50
C VAL A 51 0.34 16.28 -2.32
N GLU A 52 1.64 16.42 -2.59
CA GLU A 52 2.70 16.81 -1.67
C GLU A 52 2.56 18.26 -1.16
N ASN A 53 2.04 19.17 -1.99
CA ASN A 53 1.86 20.59 -1.67
C ASN A 53 0.52 20.88 -0.95
N LEU A 54 -0.36 19.88 -0.83
CA LEU A 54 -1.62 20.04 -0.11
C LEU A 54 -1.41 20.25 1.40
N PRO A 55 -2.17 21.15 2.04
CA PRO A 55 -2.12 21.34 3.49
C PRO A 55 -2.51 20.03 4.21
N ASN A 56 -2.04 19.90 5.45
CA ASN A 56 -2.29 18.68 6.25
C ASN A 56 -3.77 18.48 6.63
N LYS A 57 -4.56 19.56 6.61
CA LYS A 57 -6.01 19.56 6.71
C LYS A 57 -6.59 20.53 5.69
N PHE A 58 -7.70 20.14 5.07
CA PHE A 58 -8.52 20.93 4.17
C PHE A 58 -9.96 20.39 4.21
N HIS A 59 -10.90 21.12 3.62
CA HIS A 59 -12.31 20.75 3.57
C HIS A 59 -12.81 20.64 2.12
N ILE A 60 -13.86 19.86 1.89
CA ILE A 60 -14.63 19.92 0.64
C ILE A 60 -15.89 20.75 0.92
N LEU A 61 -15.96 21.94 0.33
CA LEU A 61 -17.19 22.73 0.26
C LEU A 61 -18.12 22.11 -0.78
N THR A 62 -19.39 21.89 -0.44
CA THR A 62 -20.37 21.33 -1.38
C THR A 62 -21.55 22.27 -1.59
N GLY A 63 -21.82 22.65 -2.84
CA GLY A 63 -23.10 23.23 -3.23
C GLY A 63 -24.17 22.15 -3.28
N SER A 64 -25.39 22.42 -2.82
CA SER A 64 -26.50 21.46 -2.89
C SER A 64 -27.86 22.14 -2.82
N VAL A 65 -28.80 21.64 -3.60
CA VAL A 65 -30.20 22.11 -3.61
C VAL A 65 -31.08 21.26 -2.69
N ILE A 66 -32.15 21.86 -2.16
CA ILE A 66 -33.23 21.15 -1.45
C ILE A 66 -34.51 21.27 -2.27
N TYR A 67 -35.14 20.14 -2.58
CA TYR A 67 -36.36 20.07 -3.36
C TYR A 67 -37.56 20.64 -2.57
N LYS A 68 -38.34 21.51 -3.21
CA LYS A 68 -39.57 22.09 -2.65
C LYS A 68 -40.83 21.77 -3.45
N GLY A 69 -40.69 21.38 -4.72
CA GLY A 69 -41.78 21.15 -5.67
C GLY A 69 -42.49 19.80 -5.52
N PHE A 70 -42.85 19.40 -4.29
CA PHE A 70 -43.58 18.15 -4.05
C PHE A 70 -45.10 18.36 -4.11
N SER A 71 -45.78 17.49 -4.87
CA SER A 71 -47.25 17.42 -4.90
C SER A 71 -47.85 16.91 -3.59
N THR A 72 -47.10 16.09 -2.84
CA THR A 72 -47.51 15.56 -1.52
C THR A 72 -47.19 16.58 -0.43
N SER A 73 -48.19 16.96 0.38
CA SER A 73 -48.03 17.91 1.49
C SER A 73 -46.95 17.49 2.47
N GLU A 74 -46.96 16.23 2.91
CA GLU A 74 -45.99 15.66 3.86
C GLU A 74 -44.53 15.84 3.41
N LEU A 75 -44.24 15.67 2.12
CA LEU A 75 -42.89 15.84 1.55
C LEU A 75 -42.48 17.32 1.47
N ARG A 76 -43.45 18.20 1.25
CA ARG A 76 -43.26 19.66 1.28
C ARG A 76 -43.00 20.14 2.70
N GLU A 77 -43.83 19.76 3.66
CA GLU A 77 -43.68 20.03 5.09
C GLU A 77 -42.35 19.50 5.62
N ARG A 78 -41.92 18.29 5.21
CA ARG A 78 -40.60 17.73 5.53
C ARG A 78 -39.45 18.61 5.04
N SER A 79 -39.56 19.18 3.84
CA SER A 79 -38.53 20.04 3.25
C SER A 79 -38.54 21.45 3.85
N GLU A 80 -39.73 22.00 4.12
CA GLU A 80 -39.93 23.28 4.83
C GLU A 80 -39.40 23.19 6.28
N LYS A 81 -39.63 22.06 6.96
CA LYS A 81 -39.03 21.75 8.27
C LYS A 81 -37.50 21.67 8.19
N LEU A 82 -36.93 20.91 7.26
CA LEU A 82 -35.46 20.81 7.08
C LEU A 82 -34.83 22.19 6.88
N ILE A 83 -35.43 23.04 6.03
CA ILE A 83 -34.95 24.40 5.77
C ILE A 83 -34.97 25.23 7.07
N SER A 84 -36.02 25.12 7.89
CA SER A 84 -36.11 25.78 9.20
C SER A 84 -35.03 25.29 10.18
N GLU A 85 -34.81 23.98 10.29
CA GLU A 85 -33.79 23.41 11.17
C GLU A 85 -32.35 23.80 10.73
N ILE A 86 -32.11 23.93 9.42
CA ILE A 86 -30.85 24.48 8.88
C ILE A 86 -30.70 25.97 9.22
N GLN A 87 -31.76 26.77 9.03
CA GLN A 87 -31.73 28.22 9.33
C GLN A 87 -31.48 28.49 10.82
N ASN A 88 -32.06 27.67 11.70
CA ASN A 88 -31.86 27.71 13.15
C ASN A 88 -30.50 27.13 13.60
N GLY A 89 -29.68 26.58 12.69
CA GLY A 89 -28.38 26.00 13.01
C GLY A 89 -28.43 24.67 13.77
N THR A 90 -29.56 23.96 13.73
CA THR A 90 -29.75 22.68 14.44
C THR A 90 -29.53 21.44 13.56
N LYS A 91 -29.32 21.62 12.25
CA LYS A 91 -28.92 20.54 11.32
C LYS A 91 -27.50 20.75 10.79
N PHE A 92 -26.81 19.63 10.63
CA PHE A 92 -25.45 19.52 10.12
C PHE A 92 -25.42 18.64 8.86
N VAL A 93 -24.25 18.47 8.26
CA VAL A 93 -24.05 17.50 7.16
C VAL A 93 -23.08 16.40 7.56
N SER A 94 -23.24 15.23 6.97
CA SER A 94 -22.33 14.10 7.10
C SER A 94 -22.17 13.44 5.73
N MET A 95 -20.93 13.23 5.29
CA MET A 95 -20.62 12.68 3.96
C MET A 95 -20.76 11.16 3.94
N GLU A 96 -21.39 10.64 2.88
CA GLU A 96 -21.50 9.21 2.62
C GLU A 96 -20.45 8.81 1.58
N CYS A 97 -19.86 7.62 1.75
CA CYS A 97 -18.91 7.07 0.78
C CYS A 97 -18.91 5.55 0.77
N PHE A 98 -18.62 4.99 -0.40
CA PHE A 98 -18.06 3.65 -0.51
C PHE A 98 -16.54 3.71 -0.37
N PHE A 99 -15.94 2.58 0.00
CA PHE A 99 -14.49 2.39 0.13
C PHE A 99 -14.16 0.94 -0.23
N LYS A 100 -13.03 0.69 -0.88
CA LYS A 100 -12.61 -0.70 -1.24
C LYS A 100 -11.75 -1.36 -0.15
N GLY A 101 -11.16 -0.58 0.75
CA GLY A 101 -10.35 -1.10 1.86
C GLY A 101 -10.32 -0.17 3.07
N PHE A 102 -9.61 -0.59 4.12
CA PHE A 102 -9.28 0.29 5.25
C PHE A 102 -8.00 -0.15 5.97
N ASP A 103 -7.28 0.84 6.49
CA ASP A 103 -6.19 0.70 7.45
C ASP A 103 -6.67 1.02 8.88
N TYR A 104 -5.83 0.73 9.88
CA TYR A 104 -6.09 1.09 11.28
C TYR A 104 -5.47 2.46 11.58
N GLY A 105 -6.32 3.46 11.84
CA GLY A 105 -5.88 4.72 12.43
C GLY A 105 -5.90 4.58 13.95
N VAL A 106 -4.76 4.85 14.58
CA VAL A 106 -4.50 4.59 16.00
C VAL A 106 -4.11 5.91 16.65
N ILE A 107 -4.82 6.30 17.72
CA ILE A 107 -4.56 7.52 18.51
C ILE A 107 -4.19 7.12 19.92
N ASN A 108 -3.01 7.52 20.39
CA ASN A 108 -2.59 7.31 21.78
C ASN A 108 -3.41 8.22 22.72
N LYS A 109 -3.97 7.66 23.81
CA LYS A 109 -4.86 8.39 24.73
C LYS A 109 -4.14 9.40 25.64
N GLN A 110 -2.83 9.27 25.83
CA GLN A 110 -2.03 10.15 26.69
C GLN A 110 -1.33 11.26 25.91
N THR A 111 -0.71 10.95 24.76
CA THR A 111 0.04 11.91 23.93
C THR A 111 -0.82 12.56 22.85
N ASN A 112 -2.01 12.00 22.56
CA ASN A 112 -2.85 12.33 21.40
C ASN A 112 -2.14 12.17 20.04
N GLU A 113 -1.03 11.44 19.98
CA GLU A 113 -0.31 11.10 18.76
C GLU A 113 -1.17 10.19 17.87
N TYR A 114 -1.28 10.55 16.58
CA TYR A 114 -1.98 9.78 15.56
C TYR A 114 -1.00 9.07 14.64
N LYS A 115 -1.23 7.77 14.42
CA LYS A 115 -0.49 6.94 13.47
C LYS A 115 -1.43 6.06 12.66
N VAL A 116 -1.12 5.88 11.38
CA VAL A 116 -1.77 4.87 10.53
C VAL A 116 -0.92 3.59 10.55
N LEU A 117 -1.58 2.45 10.73
CA LEU A 117 -1.00 1.11 10.61
C LEU A 117 -1.71 0.38 9.47
N SER A 118 -0.95 -0.03 8.45
CA SER A 118 -1.47 -0.76 7.30
C SER A 118 -2.11 -2.08 7.73
N ARG A 119 -3.18 -2.49 7.04
CA ARG A 119 -3.84 -3.77 7.30
C ARG A 119 -3.10 -4.94 6.64
N SER A 120 -2.51 -5.81 7.46
CA SER A 120 -1.81 -7.05 7.10
C SER A 120 -2.22 -8.17 8.08
N ASP A 121 -1.75 -9.40 7.89
CA ASP A 121 -2.07 -10.50 8.82
C ASP A 121 -1.57 -10.22 10.25
N GLU A 122 -0.42 -9.57 10.39
CA GLU A 122 0.14 -9.12 11.67
C GLU A 122 -0.74 -8.09 12.39
N THR A 123 -1.48 -7.26 11.66
CA THR A 123 -2.34 -6.20 12.24
C THR A 123 -3.83 -6.54 12.20
N ALA A 124 -4.24 -7.60 11.47
CA ALA A 124 -5.63 -8.00 11.26
C ALA A 124 -6.40 -8.23 12.57
N TYR A 125 -5.71 -8.66 13.62
CA TYR A 125 -6.28 -8.85 14.96
C TYR A 125 -6.87 -7.56 15.57
N LEU A 126 -6.48 -6.38 15.06
CA LEU A 126 -7.02 -5.09 15.50
C LEU A 126 -8.49 -4.90 15.09
N THR A 127 -8.98 -5.64 14.08
CA THR A 127 -10.36 -5.55 13.56
C THR A 127 -11.41 -5.73 14.66
N LYS A 128 -11.18 -6.66 15.60
CA LYS A 128 -12.11 -6.98 16.71
C LYS A 128 -12.34 -5.82 17.70
N TYR A 129 -11.46 -4.81 17.70
CA TYR A 129 -11.62 -3.62 18.54
C TYR A 129 -12.43 -2.51 17.87
N LEU A 130 -12.63 -2.55 16.55
CA LEU A 130 -13.37 -1.52 15.81
C LEU A 130 -14.89 -1.56 16.10
N ARG A 131 -15.50 -0.40 16.30
CA ARG A 131 -16.96 -0.26 16.54
C ARG A 131 -17.83 -0.85 15.42
N ALA A 132 -17.36 -0.76 14.17
CA ALA A 132 -18.04 -1.33 13.01
C ALA A 132 -18.15 -2.87 13.03
N TYR A 133 -17.37 -3.55 13.90
CA TYR A 133 -17.41 -5.00 14.10
C TYR A 133 -17.73 -5.36 15.57
N GLY A 134 -18.47 -4.50 16.27
CA GLY A 134 -18.92 -4.72 17.65
C GLY A 134 -17.89 -4.42 18.75
N GLY A 135 -16.67 -3.99 18.40
CA GLY A 135 -15.64 -3.60 19.36
C GLY A 135 -15.89 -2.23 20.01
N LYS A 136 -15.11 -1.87 21.05
CA LYS A 136 -15.28 -0.61 21.78
C LYS A 136 -14.75 0.64 21.05
N GLY A 137 -13.98 0.46 19.99
CA GLY A 137 -13.18 1.51 19.31
C GLY A 137 -11.84 1.76 19.99
N GLU A 138 -11.35 0.84 20.82
CA GLU A 138 -10.17 1.02 21.67
C GLU A 138 -9.44 -0.30 21.93
N ASN A 139 -8.11 -0.24 22.05
CA ASN A 139 -7.25 -1.33 22.49
C ASN A 139 -6.20 -0.76 23.46
N ASN A 140 -6.19 -1.21 24.72
CA ASN A 140 -5.38 -0.66 25.81
C ASN A 140 -5.43 0.89 25.83
N ASP A 141 -4.26 1.54 25.81
CA ASP A 141 -4.05 2.98 25.81
C ASP A 141 -4.31 3.68 24.47
N TYR A 142 -4.84 2.98 23.46
CA TYR A 142 -5.09 3.53 22.14
C TYR A 142 -6.58 3.51 21.78
N LYS A 143 -7.05 4.58 21.13
CA LYS A 143 -8.29 4.59 20.34
C LYS A 143 -7.97 4.06 18.94
N ILE A 144 -8.85 3.24 18.38
CA ILE A 144 -8.67 2.62 17.06
C ILE A 144 -9.92 2.84 16.20
N GLY A 145 -9.71 3.38 15.01
CA GLY A 145 -10.73 3.55 13.99
C GLY A 145 -10.25 3.11 12.60
N ARG A 146 -11.16 3.10 11.63
CA ARG A 146 -10.82 2.86 10.22
C ARG A 146 -10.31 4.14 9.56
N VAL A 147 -9.18 4.05 8.87
CA VAL A 147 -8.77 4.98 7.81
C VAL A 147 -9.26 4.35 6.51
N LEU A 148 -10.22 4.98 5.85
CA LEU A 148 -10.85 4.40 4.66
C LEU A 148 -9.91 4.53 3.44
N ARG A 149 -9.89 3.52 2.57
CA ARG A 149 -8.99 3.43 1.41
C ARG A 149 -9.73 3.18 0.10
N ASN A 150 -9.27 3.83 -0.96
CA ASN A 150 -9.91 3.89 -2.28
C ASN A 150 -11.38 4.29 -2.12
N ILE A 151 -11.59 5.52 -1.66
CA ILE A 151 -12.93 6.05 -1.32
C ILE A 151 -13.64 6.66 -2.54
N THR A 152 -14.96 6.70 -2.49
CA THR A 152 -15.81 7.40 -3.47
C THR A 152 -17.02 7.93 -2.74
N PHE A 153 -17.25 9.24 -2.75
CA PHE A 153 -18.41 9.84 -2.11
C PHE A 153 -19.69 9.50 -2.87
N THR A 154 -20.76 9.16 -2.14
CA THR A 154 -22.01 8.61 -2.68
C THR A 154 -23.23 9.48 -2.40
N GLY A 155 -23.08 10.48 -1.53
CA GLY A 155 -24.17 11.36 -1.09
C GLY A 155 -23.78 12.13 0.18
N LYS A 156 -24.75 12.82 0.77
CA LYS A 156 -24.64 13.35 2.13
C LYS A 156 -25.97 13.32 2.87
N GLY A 157 -25.91 12.96 4.15
CA GLY A 157 -27.04 13.06 5.07
C GLY A 157 -27.08 14.44 5.71
N PHE A 158 -28.25 15.07 5.74
CA PHE A 158 -28.57 16.09 6.73
C PHE A 158 -28.84 15.39 8.06
N VAL A 159 -28.10 15.75 9.11
CA VAL A 159 -28.03 15.01 10.37
C VAL A 159 -28.15 15.91 11.59
N ASP A 160 -28.72 15.38 12.69
CA ASP A 160 -28.70 16.04 14.00
C ASP A 160 -27.31 16.01 14.66
N LYS A 161 -26.48 15.01 14.32
CA LYS A 161 -25.16 14.75 14.93
C LYS A 161 -24.18 14.30 13.85
N PRO A 162 -23.30 15.18 13.35
CA PRO A 162 -22.36 14.83 12.30
C PRO A 162 -21.25 13.91 12.82
N ALA A 163 -20.68 13.09 11.94
CA ALA A 163 -19.52 12.24 12.26
C ALA A 163 -18.20 13.05 12.37
N ASN A 164 -18.25 14.34 12.05
CA ASN A 164 -17.16 15.31 12.09
C ASN A 164 -17.72 16.67 12.51
N GLU A 165 -17.16 17.29 13.55
CA GLU A 165 -17.72 18.52 14.15
C GLU A 165 -17.60 19.74 13.21
N ASP A 166 -16.58 19.77 12.34
CA ASP A 166 -16.39 20.82 11.33
C ASP A 166 -17.42 20.75 10.15
N SER A 167 -18.30 19.74 10.10
CA SER A 167 -19.23 19.53 8.98
C SER A 167 -20.53 20.33 9.13
N ILE A 168 -20.38 21.65 9.11
CA ILE A 168 -21.43 22.67 9.28
C ILE A 168 -22.15 23.04 7.97
N ILE A 169 -23.24 23.80 8.08
CA ILE A 169 -23.98 24.39 6.95
C ILE A 169 -23.95 25.92 7.09
N PHE A 170 -23.58 26.63 6.01
CA PHE A 170 -23.57 28.09 5.99
C PHE A 170 -25.01 28.63 5.85
N ASN A 171 -25.49 29.40 6.83
CA ASN A 171 -26.80 30.06 6.76
C ASN A 171 -26.68 31.49 6.19
N LYS A 172 -27.80 32.08 5.75
CA LYS A 172 -27.81 33.41 5.11
C LYS A 172 -27.32 34.54 6.04
N ASN A 173 -27.59 34.41 7.35
CA ASN A 173 -27.21 35.39 8.35
C ASN A 173 -25.67 35.50 8.50
N LEU A 174 -24.94 34.41 8.25
CA LEU A 174 -23.48 34.39 8.23
C LEU A 174 -22.86 35.33 7.18
N PHE A 175 -23.61 35.69 6.13
CA PHE A 175 -23.25 36.66 5.10
C PHE A 175 -23.54 38.08 5.59
N GLU A 176 -24.69 38.32 6.23
CA GLU A 176 -25.12 39.66 6.68
C GLU A 176 -24.33 40.22 7.87
N GLU A 177 -23.77 39.37 8.73
CA GLU A 177 -22.84 39.80 9.79
C GLU A 177 -21.49 40.27 9.25
N ASN A 178 -21.15 39.94 8.00
CA ASN A 178 -19.87 40.22 7.35
C ASN A 178 -19.86 41.54 6.55
N LYS A 179 -20.48 42.61 7.08
CA LYS A 179 -20.52 43.96 6.46
C LYS A 179 -19.17 44.69 6.48
N LYS A 180 -18.22 44.18 5.69
CA LYS A 180 -16.95 44.78 5.28
C LYS A 180 -16.57 44.35 3.84
N ILE A 181 -17.58 44.14 3.00
CA ILE A 181 -17.44 43.72 1.60
C ILE A 181 -18.35 44.61 0.77
N ASP A 182 -17.92 45.85 0.53
CA ASP A 182 -18.79 46.88 -0.05
C ASP A 182 -19.19 46.57 -1.51
N ASN A 183 -18.44 45.68 -2.18
CA ASN A 183 -18.67 45.22 -3.56
C ASN A 183 -19.92 44.33 -3.75
N LEU A 184 -20.56 43.83 -2.68
CA LEU A 184 -21.71 42.92 -2.79
C LEU A 184 -23.09 43.61 -2.91
N GLN A 185 -23.15 44.95 -2.84
CA GLN A 185 -24.43 45.67 -2.96
C GLN A 185 -24.88 45.86 -4.42
N GLU A 186 -23.96 46.06 -5.38
CA GLU A 186 -24.31 46.45 -6.75
C GLU A 186 -25.11 45.39 -7.52
N LYS A 187 -24.90 44.09 -7.24
CA LYS A 187 -25.57 42.98 -7.95
C LYS A 187 -26.86 42.46 -7.31
N ASN A 188 -27.30 43.00 -6.18
CA ASN A 188 -28.60 42.63 -5.60
C ASN A 188 -29.77 43.45 -6.17
N ASN A 189 -29.51 44.68 -6.66
CA ASN A 189 -30.54 45.59 -7.16
C ASN A 189 -31.25 45.09 -8.44
N GLU A 190 -30.62 44.22 -9.23
CA GLU A 190 -31.23 43.67 -10.45
C GLU A 190 -32.41 42.71 -10.16
N ASN A 191 -32.39 42.03 -9.01
CA ASN A 191 -33.47 41.11 -8.61
C ASN A 191 -34.73 41.83 -8.09
N GLU A 192 -34.64 43.10 -7.66
CA GLU A 192 -35.83 43.87 -7.27
C GLU A 192 -36.63 44.39 -8.48
N ASN A 193 -36.02 44.42 -9.67
CA ASN A 193 -36.66 44.89 -10.91
C ASN A 193 -37.61 43.87 -11.58
N LEU A 194 -37.72 42.64 -11.06
CA LEU A 194 -38.65 41.61 -11.58
C LEU A 194 -40.10 41.79 -11.09
N GLY A 195 -40.70 42.92 -11.46
CA GLY A 195 -42.12 42.97 -11.85
C GLY A 195 -43.22 42.91 -10.78
N VAL A 196 -42.92 42.96 -9.47
CA VAL A 196 -43.96 42.97 -8.42
C VAL A 196 -44.32 44.40 -7.99
N ILE A 197 -45.12 45.08 -8.83
CA ILE A 197 -45.65 46.42 -8.54
C ILE A 197 -46.67 46.35 -7.38
N SER A 198 -46.22 46.68 -6.17
CA SER A 198 -47.08 46.77 -4.97
C SER A 198 -47.76 48.15 -4.86
N ILE A 199 -48.71 48.44 -5.75
CA ILE A 199 -49.57 49.62 -5.62
C ILE A 199 -50.45 49.48 -4.36
N ARG A 200 -50.16 50.28 -3.33
CA ARG A 200 -51.12 50.61 -2.27
C ARG A 200 -51.94 51.82 -2.70
N LEU A 201 -53.19 51.58 -3.12
CA LEU A 201 -54.17 52.65 -3.32
C LEU A 201 -54.60 53.22 -1.95
N ASN A 202 -53.94 54.31 -1.53
CA ASN A 202 -54.46 55.14 -0.45
C ASN A 202 -55.63 55.98 -0.97
N ASN A 203 -56.86 55.50 -0.74
CA ASN A 203 -58.07 56.25 -1.05
C ASN A 203 -58.25 57.44 -0.10
N GLN A 204 -57.79 58.62 -0.53
CA GLN A 204 -58.27 59.91 -0.01
C GLN A 204 -58.59 60.85 -1.17
N MET A 205 -59.81 60.77 -1.68
CA MET A 205 -60.44 61.92 -2.34
C MET A 205 -61.18 62.73 -1.28
N GLU A 206 -60.83 64.00 -1.12
CA GLU A 206 -61.80 65.10 -1.02
C GLU A 206 -61.10 66.47 -1.08
N ASN A 207 -61.74 67.43 -1.76
CA ASN A 207 -61.49 68.88 -1.71
C ASN A 207 -60.09 69.42 -2.11
N ASN A 208 -59.95 69.85 -3.37
CA ASN A 208 -59.51 71.23 -3.69
C ASN A 208 -59.64 71.56 -5.20
N THR A 209 -60.57 72.44 -5.56
CA THR A 209 -60.78 72.90 -6.96
C THR A 209 -60.11 74.25 -7.24
N MET A 210 -58.88 74.45 -6.74
CA MET A 210 -58.04 75.64 -6.98
C MET A 210 -56.53 75.32 -6.90
N SER A 211 -56.01 74.40 -7.72
CA SER A 211 -54.56 74.11 -7.79
C SER A 211 -54.00 73.91 -9.21
N VAL A 212 -54.86 73.88 -10.25
CA VAL A 212 -54.50 73.33 -11.58
C VAL A 212 -53.32 74.05 -12.23
N GLU A 213 -53.22 75.38 -12.16
CA GLU A 213 -52.08 76.13 -12.72
C GLU A 213 -50.76 75.87 -11.97
N GLN A 214 -50.80 75.62 -10.65
CA GLN A 214 -49.62 75.29 -9.86
C GLN A 214 -49.18 73.85 -10.14
N ASP A 215 -50.13 72.90 -10.14
CA ASP A 215 -49.87 71.49 -10.44
C ASP A 215 -49.25 71.34 -11.84
N VAL A 216 -49.78 72.04 -12.85
CA VAL A 216 -49.27 72.03 -14.23
C VAL A 216 -47.87 72.64 -14.34
N THR A 217 -47.55 73.70 -13.58
CA THR A 217 -46.20 74.28 -13.59
C THR A 217 -45.18 73.41 -12.85
N GLU A 218 -45.56 72.76 -11.75
CA GLU A 218 -44.70 71.81 -11.04
C GLU A 218 -44.45 70.53 -11.87
N ILE A 219 -45.49 69.98 -12.51
CA ILE A 219 -45.37 68.84 -13.45
C ILE A 219 -44.44 69.19 -14.61
N LYS A 220 -44.57 70.39 -15.19
CA LYS A 220 -43.72 70.81 -16.31
C LYS A 220 -42.24 70.96 -15.90
N ASN A 221 -41.96 71.48 -14.71
CA ASN A 221 -40.60 71.57 -14.19
C ASN A 221 -40.01 70.18 -13.89
N LYS A 222 -40.80 69.26 -13.32
CA LYS A 222 -40.39 67.86 -13.11
C LYS A 222 -40.11 67.13 -14.43
N LEU A 223 -40.91 67.38 -15.46
CA LEU A 223 -40.71 66.79 -16.79
C LEU A 223 -39.38 67.21 -17.41
N VAL A 224 -39.05 68.51 -17.38
CA VAL A 224 -37.76 69.03 -17.89
C VAL A 224 -36.56 68.50 -17.10
N ALA A 225 -36.69 68.39 -15.77
CA ALA A 225 -35.64 67.80 -14.93
C ALA A 225 -35.43 66.31 -15.24
N MET A 226 -36.51 65.54 -15.44
CA MET A 226 -36.45 64.13 -15.81
C MET A 226 -35.90 63.91 -17.23
N GLU A 227 -36.25 64.77 -18.19
CA GLU A 227 -35.72 64.76 -19.56
C GLU A 227 -34.20 65.03 -19.56
N THR A 228 -33.75 66.00 -18.76
CA THR A 228 -32.31 66.32 -18.59
C THR A 228 -31.56 65.15 -17.97
N SER A 229 -32.03 64.62 -16.84
CA SER A 229 -31.40 63.49 -16.15
C SER A 229 -31.37 62.22 -17.02
N CYS A 230 -32.38 62.00 -17.86
CA CYS A 230 -32.41 60.90 -18.82
C CYS A 230 -31.35 61.09 -19.92
N GLN A 231 -31.16 62.30 -20.43
CA GLN A 231 -30.11 62.61 -21.42
C GLN A 231 -28.70 62.42 -20.83
N GLU A 232 -28.47 62.83 -19.58
CA GLU A 232 -27.21 62.62 -18.86
C GLU A 232 -26.92 61.11 -18.67
N ALA A 233 -27.88 60.34 -18.18
CA ALA A 233 -27.74 58.89 -18.02
C ALA A 233 -27.50 58.14 -19.34
N VAL A 234 -28.15 58.57 -20.43
CA VAL A 234 -27.92 58.01 -21.78
C VAL A 234 -26.51 58.37 -22.29
N ALA A 235 -25.98 59.56 -21.99
CA ALA A 235 -24.61 59.92 -22.36
C ALA A 235 -23.56 59.08 -21.61
N GLU A 236 -23.75 58.87 -20.31
CA GLU A 236 -22.87 58.05 -19.46
C GLU A 236 -22.93 56.56 -19.85
N ALA A 237 -24.12 56.03 -20.17
CA ALA A 237 -24.28 54.67 -20.67
C ALA A 237 -23.55 54.46 -22.00
N ASN A 238 -23.67 55.40 -22.96
CA ASN A 238 -22.97 55.31 -24.24
C ASN A 238 -21.44 55.41 -24.09
N ALA A 239 -20.93 56.26 -23.20
CA ALA A 239 -19.50 56.31 -22.89
C ALA A 239 -18.99 54.99 -22.29
N SER A 240 -19.79 54.38 -21.40
CA SER A 240 -19.48 53.08 -20.78
C SER A 240 -19.47 51.94 -21.81
N VAL A 241 -20.46 51.89 -22.71
CA VAL A 241 -20.54 50.91 -23.81
C VAL A 241 -19.33 51.01 -24.74
N ASN A 242 -18.90 52.22 -25.10
CA ASN A 242 -17.69 52.41 -25.92
C ASN A 242 -16.44 51.85 -25.22
N SER A 243 -16.24 52.16 -23.93
CA SER A 243 -15.09 51.64 -23.16
C SER A 243 -15.11 50.12 -23.01
N LEU A 244 -16.29 49.50 -22.87
CA LEU A 244 -16.43 48.03 -22.85
C LEU A 244 -16.13 47.41 -24.22
N THR A 245 -16.55 48.07 -25.30
CA THR A 245 -16.29 47.59 -26.67
C THR A 245 -14.80 47.61 -27.00
N GLU A 246 -14.08 48.69 -26.64
CA GLU A 246 -12.61 48.78 -26.75
C GLU A 246 -11.90 47.67 -25.95
N LYS A 247 -12.36 47.40 -24.72
CA LYS A 247 -11.80 46.34 -23.87
C LYS A 247 -12.03 44.94 -24.44
N ASN A 248 -13.21 44.68 -25.02
CA ASN A 248 -13.51 43.38 -25.63
C ASN A 248 -12.61 43.13 -26.86
N ILE A 249 -12.43 44.12 -27.74
CA ILE A 249 -11.51 44.03 -28.89
C ILE A 249 -10.06 43.76 -28.44
N ALA A 250 -9.62 44.39 -27.34
CA ALA A 250 -8.31 44.14 -26.76
C ALA A 250 -8.17 42.72 -26.18
N LEU A 251 -9.21 42.20 -25.51
CA LEU A 251 -9.27 40.84 -24.98
C LEU A 251 -9.28 39.77 -26.08
N GLU A 252 -10.06 39.97 -27.14
CA GLU A 252 -10.08 39.09 -28.33
C GLU A 252 -8.69 39.02 -28.97
N SER A 253 -8.01 40.17 -29.12
CA SER A 253 -6.64 40.20 -29.65
C SER A 253 -5.62 39.49 -28.73
N GLN A 254 -5.81 39.53 -27.41
CA GLN A 254 -4.94 38.81 -26.46
C GLN A 254 -5.20 37.29 -26.51
N LEU A 255 -6.46 36.87 -26.54
CA LEU A 255 -6.86 35.46 -26.67
C LEU A 255 -6.34 34.84 -27.97
N GLN A 256 -6.45 35.55 -29.10
CA GLN A 256 -5.90 35.08 -30.37
C GLN A 256 -4.37 34.94 -30.33
N THR A 257 -3.68 35.87 -29.65
CA THR A 257 -2.21 35.80 -29.48
C THR A 257 -1.81 34.59 -28.65
N GLN A 258 -2.43 34.39 -27.47
CA GLN A 258 -2.17 33.23 -26.62
C GLN A 258 -2.51 31.90 -27.31
N THR A 259 -3.59 31.85 -28.10
CA THR A 259 -3.98 30.64 -28.86
C THR A 259 -2.90 30.26 -29.88
N ASN A 260 -2.29 31.25 -30.54
CA ASN A 260 -1.17 31.01 -31.46
C ASN A 260 0.07 30.52 -30.69
N GLU A 261 0.45 31.17 -29.59
CA GLU A 261 1.59 30.75 -28.75
C GLU A 261 1.42 29.33 -28.19
N PHE A 262 0.21 28.95 -27.76
CA PHE A 262 -0.08 27.60 -27.28
C PHE A 262 0.03 26.55 -28.40
N THR A 263 -0.47 26.83 -29.60
CA THR A 263 -0.42 25.87 -30.73
C THR A 263 0.99 25.73 -31.32
N GLU A 264 1.80 26.79 -31.35
CA GLU A 264 3.24 26.70 -31.64
C GLU A 264 3.97 25.86 -30.58
N ARG A 265 3.66 26.06 -29.29
CA ARG A 265 4.25 25.28 -28.20
C ARG A 265 3.84 23.80 -28.22
N GLU A 266 2.59 23.50 -28.52
CA GLU A 266 2.07 22.13 -28.62
C GLU A 266 2.73 21.36 -29.79
N THR A 267 2.90 22.02 -30.94
CA THR A 267 3.56 21.40 -32.10
C THR A 267 5.06 21.19 -31.88
N ALA A 268 5.74 22.11 -31.20
CA ALA A 268 7.12 21.92 -30.75
C ALA A 268 7.26 20.74 -29.77
N MET A 269 6.43 20.69 -28.73
CA MET A 269 6.46 19.63 -27.72
C MET A 269 6.15 18.24 -28.31
N LYS A 270 5.21 18.15 -29.26
CA LYS A 270 4.93 16.91 -30.01
C LYS A 270 6.15 16.43 -30.79
N LYS A 271 6.91 17.33 -31.41
CA LYS A 271 8.15 16.99 -32.13
C LYS A 271 9.23 16.45 -31.18
N GLU A 272 9.44 17.10 -30.03
CA GLU A 272 10.41 16.64 -29.02
C GLU A 272 10.05 15.24 -28.49
N ILE A 273 8.76 14.97 -28.24
CA ILE A 273 8.27 13.65 -27.81
C ILE A 273 8.56 12.57 -28.86
N GLU A 274 8.34 12.85 -30.15
CA GLU A 274 8.61 11.90 -31.23
C GLU A 274 10.13 11.61 -31.36
N GLU A 275 10.99 12.62 -31.23
CA GLU A 275 12.45 12.49 -31.29
C GLU A 275 13.01 11.71 -30.09
N VAL A 276 12.55 12.00 -28.86
CA VAL A 276 12.93 11.26 -27.64
C VAL A 276 12.47 9.79 -27.72
N LYS A 277 11.25 9.54 -28.22
CA LYS A 277 10.70 8.20 -28.40
C LYS A 277 11.48 7.37 -29.43
N ALA A 278 11.94 7.99 -30.52
CA ALA A 278 12.81 7.33 -31.50
C ALA A 278 14.16 6.93 -30.86
N SER A 279 14.84 7.89 -30.21
CA SER A 279 16.12 7.66 -29.53
C SER A 279 16.03 6.55 -28.47
N ALA A 280 15.02 6.60 -27.59
CA ALA A 280 14.81 5.59 -26.56
C ALA A 280 14.53 4.19 -27.15
N SER A 281 13.87 4.11 -28.32
CA SER A 281 13.63 2.85 -29.01
C SER A 281 14.90 2.26 -29.62
N GLU A 282 15.82 3.08 -30.13
CA GLU A 282 17.11 2.62 -30.66
C GLU A 282 18.05 2.15 -29.53
N GLU A 283 18.14 2.91 -28.43
CA GLU A 283 18.94 2.53 -27.25
C GLU A 283 18.46 1.21 -26.63
N LEU A 284 17.15 1.02 -26.48
CA LEU A 284 16.57 -0.21 -25.92
C LEU A 284 16.88 -1.44 -26.81
N LEU A 285 16.84 -1.26 -28.13
CA LEU A 285 17.13 -2.33 -29.10
C LEU A 285 18.62 -2.69 -29.06
N ALA A 286 19.52 -1.70 -29.05
CA ALA A 286 20.96 -1.90 -28.91
C ALA A 286 21.33 -2.59 -27.58
N LEU A 287 20.74 -2.16 -26.46
CA LEU A 287 20.94 -2.76 -25.14
C LEU A 287 20.46 -4.22 -25.11
N LYS A 288 19.28 -4.49 -25.68
CA LYS A 288 18.73 -5.85 -25.79
C LYS A 288 19.69 -6.76 -26.57
N THR A 289 20.15 -6.33 -27.75
CA THR A 289 21.08 -7.12 -28.59
C THR A 289 22.40 -7.40 -27.87
N SER A 290 22.93 -6.43 -27.10
CA SER A 290 24.12 -6.65 -26.27
C SER A 290 23.89 -7.67 -25.14
N LEU A 291 22.72 -7.64 -24.51
CA LEU A 291 22.38 -8.56 -23.44
C LEU A 291 22.18 -9.99 -23.95
N GLU A 292 21.52 -10.17 -25.10
CA GLU A 292 21.34 -11.46 -25.76
C GLU A 292 22.69 -12.09 -26.16
N ALA A 293 23.66 -11.29 -26.63
CA ALA A 293 25.02 -11.75 -26.89
C ALA A 293 25.75 -12.24 -25.62
N GLN A 294 25.71 -11.45 -24.53
CA GLN A 294 26.33 -11.83 -23.25
C GLN A 294 25.71 -13.11 -22.66
N ILE A 295 24.40 -13.30 -22.79
CA ILE A 295 23.71 -14.52 -22.37
C ILE A 295 24.21 -15.73 -23.17
N SER A 296 24.44 -15.58 -24.48
CA SER A 296 24.99 -16.64 -25.33
C SER A 296 26.41 -17.04 -24.86
N GLU A 297 27.32 -16.08 -24.71
CA GLU A 297 28.70 -16.32 -24.27
C GLU A 297 28.77 -17.00 -22.88
N LEU A 298 27.94 -16.54 -21.94
CA LEU A 298 27.84 -17.15 -20.61
C LEU A 298 27.30 -18.59 -20.68
N SER A 299 26.33 -18.88 -21.57
CA SER A 299 25.78 -20.23 -21.73
C SER A 299 26.82 -21.23 -22.26
N GLU A 300 27.65 -20.80 -23.23
CA GLU A 300 28.76 -21.61 -23.75
C GLU A 300 29.85 -21.83 -22.70
N ALA A 301 30.22 -20.78 -21.95
CA ALA A 301 31.18 -20.89 -20.85
C ALA A 301 30.71 -21.86 -19.74
N ILE A 302 29.41 -21.86 -19.41
CA ILE A 302 28.82 -22.80 -18.47
C ILE A 302 28.84 -24.23 -19.02
N ALA A 303 28.53 -24.43 -20.31
CA ALA A 303 28.61 -25.74 -20.94
C ALA A 303 30.04 -26.31 -20.90
N MET A 304 31.04 -25.52 -21.28
CA MET A 304 32.46 -25.90 -21.19
C MET A 304 32.88 -26.24 -19.75
N LYS A 305 32.46 -25.42 -18.77
CA LYS A 305 32.75 -25.67 -17.35
C LYS A 305 32.15 -26.98 -16.83
N ASN A 306 30.92 -27.30 -17.23
CA ASN A 306 30.26 -28.54 -16.84
C ASN A 306 30.95 -29.78 -17.45
N GLU A 307 31.49 -29.69 -18.68
CA GLU A 307 32.28 -30.77 -19.26
C GLU A 307 33.67 -30.92 -18.58
N GLU A 308 34.31 -29.80 -18.23
CA GLU A 308 35.56 -29.78 -17.45
C GLU A 308 35.38 -30.45 -16.08
N MET A 309 34.28 -30.15 -15.38
CA MET A 309 33.98 -30.76 -14.07
C MET A 309 33.72 -32.27 -14.16
N LYS A 310 32.97 -32.75 -15.17
CA LYS A 310 32.72 -34.19 -15.36
C LYS A 310 34.02 -34.98 -15.52
N LYS A 311 34.94 -34.50 -16.36
CA LYS A 311 36.25 -35.14 -16.58
C LYS A 311 37.07 -35.22 -15.28
N LYS A 312 37.08 -34.15 -14.49
CA LYS A 312 37.74 -34.11 -13.17
C LYS A 312 37.08 -35.03 -12.14
N GLU A 313 35.76 -35.20 -12.20
CA GLU A 313 35.04 -36.14 -11.33
C GLU A 313 35.35 -37.60 -11.68
N GLU A 314 35.47 -37.93 -12.98
CA GLU A 314 35.91 -39.25 -13.47
C GLU A 314 37.37 -39.55 -13.08
N GLU A 315 38.28 -38.59 -13.27
CA GLU A 315 39.68 -38.69 -12.82
C GLU A 315 39.78 -38.87 -11.29
N MET A 316 38.97 -38.14 -10.51
CA MET A 316 38.95 -38.25 -9.05
C MET A 316 38.42 -39.62 -8.59
N LYS A 317 37.40 -40.17 -9.25
CA LYS A 317 36.90 -41.54 -8.99
C LYS A 317 37.98 -42.59 -9.29
N LYS A 318 38.71 -42.43 -10.40
CA LYS A 318 39.82 -43.33 -10.78
C LYS A 318 40.97 -43.27 -9.77
N MET A 319 41.44 -42.07 -9.41
CA MET A 319 42.49 -41.89 -8.39
C MET A 319 42.06 -42.42 -7.02
N LYS A 320 40.78 -42.29 -6.65
CA LYS A 320 40.26 -42.88 -5.41
C LYS A 320 40.32 -44.41 -5.44
N ALA A 321 39.86 -45.05 -6.51
CA ALA A 321 39.93 -46.51 -6.63
C ALA A 321 41.38 -47.04 -6.62
N GLU A 322 42.32 -46.31 -7.23
CA GLU A 322 43.76 -46.62 -7.18
C GLU A 322 44.34 -46.46 -5.76
N LEU A 323 43.91 -45.42 -5.02
CA LEU A 323 44.31 -45.21 -3.62
C LEU A 323 43.73 -46.27 -2.67
N ASP A 324 42.45 -46.62 -2.83
CA ASP A 324 41.78 -47.65 -2.02
C ASP A 324 42.46 -49.02 -2.24
N SER A 325 42.75 -49.40 -3.50
CA SER A 325 43.51 -50.62 -3.81
C SER A 325 44.96 -50.58 -3.28
N ALA A 326 45.64 -49.43 -3.36
CA ALA A 326 46.97 -49.27 -2.75
C ALA A 326 46.92 -49.49 -1.23
N ASN A 327 45.92 -48.95 -0.54
CA ASN A 327 45.72 -49.17 0.89
C ASN A 327 45.46 -50.64 1.24
N GLU A 328 44.67 -51.37 0.44
CA GLU A 328 44.48 -52.82 0.60
C GLU A 328 45.80 -53.60 0.48
N THR A 329 46.62 -53.30 -0.54
CA THR A 329 47.92 -53.97 -0.68
C THR A 329 48.86 -53.66 0.48
N VAL A 330 48.90 -52.41 0.97
CA VAL A 330 49.69 -52.02 2.14
C VAL A 330 49.22 -52.73 3.41
N ALA A 331 47.91 -52.92 3.59
CA ALA A 331 47.36 -53.72 4.69
C ALA A 331 47.78 -55.20 4.58
N ALA A 332 47.68 -55.78 3.38
CA ALA A 332 48.09 -57.16 3.11
C ALA A 332 49.60 -57.42 3.22
N TYR A 333 50.44 -56.39 3.01
CA TYR A 333 51.87 -56.46 3.33
C TYR A 333 52.11 -56.42 4.84
N LYS A 334 51.46 -55.53 5.58
CA LYS A 334 51.59 -55.44 7.05
C LYS A 334 51.15 -56.72 7.78
N THR A 335 50.10 -57.39 7.33
CA THR A 335 49.68 -58.68 7.92
C THR A 335 50.70 -59.79 7.61
N LYS A 336 51.22 -59.88 6.38
CA LYS A 336 52.28 -60.82 6.01
C LYS A 336 53.58 -60.57 6.76
N GLU A 337 53.94 -59.30 6.98
CA GLU A 337 55.11 -58.92 7.77
C GLU A 337 54.95 -59.37 9.23
N ALA A 338 53.79 -59.10 9.85
CA ALA A 338 53.48 -59.58 11.20
C ALA A 338 53.48 -61.13 11.30
N GLU A 339 52.96 -61.83 10.30
CA GLU A 339 53.05 -63.29 10.21
C GLU A 339 54.48 -63.81 10.08
N MET A 340 55.33 -63.16 9.26
CA MET A 340 56.73 -63.57 9.12
C MET A 340 57.51 -63.31 10.40
N VAL A 341 57.31 -62.16 11.07
CA VAL A 341 57.90 -61.86 12.38
C VAL A 341 57.46 -62.89 13.43
N LYS A 342 56.17 -63.27 13.46
CA LYS A 342 55.69 -64.39 14.29
C LYS A 342 56.40 -65.70 13.96
N LYS A 343 56.41 -66.13 12.69
CA LYS A 343 57.04 -67.40 12.26
C LYS A 343 58.55 -67.43 12.55
N GLU A 344 59.26 -66.32 12.38
CA GLU A 344 60.68 -66.19 12.73
C GLU A 344 60.90 -66.27 14.25
N LYS A 345 60.06 -65.59 15.04
CA LYS A 345 60.07 -65.65 16.51
C LYS A 345 59.86 -67.08 17.01
N MET A 346 58.87 -67.78 16.47
CA MET A 346 58.58 -69.18 16.79
C MET A 346 59.75 -70.11 16.41
N THR A 347 60.37 -69.88 15.24
CA THR A 347 61.53 -70.66 14.78
C THR A 347 62.74 -70.47 15.70
N LYS A 348 63.04 -69.22 16.09
CA LYS A 348 64.11 -68.90 17.05
C LYS A 348 63.87 -69.55 18.43
N ARG A 349 62.64 -69.46 18.95
CA ARG A 349 62.23 -70.10 20.21
C ARG A 349 62.33 -71.63 20.17
N LYS A 350 61.94 -72.26 19.06
CA LYS A 350 62.11 -73.71 18.86
C LYS A 350 63.59 -74.10 18.88
N ALA A 351 64.45 -73.40 18.14
CA ALA A 351 65.88 -73.66 18.10
C ALA A 351 66.50 -73.58 19.52
N ALA A 352 66.21 -72.49 20.26
CA ALA A 352 66.69 -72.32 21.63
C ALA A 352 66.24 -73.44 22.59
N LEU A 353 65.03 -73.99 22.43
CA LEU A 353 64.55 -75.13 23.24
C LEU A 353 65.24 -76.46 22.87
N VAL A 354 65.48 -76.70 21.59
CA VAL A 354 66.19 -77.90 21.11
C VAL A 354 67.67 -77.86 21.52
N ASP A 355 68.33 -76.70 21.43
CA ASP A 355 69.70 -76.50 21.92
C ASP A 355 69.82 -76.69 23.44
N ASN A 356 68.73 -76.44 24.20
CA ASN A 356 68.62 -76.74 25.63
C ASN A 356 68.18 -78.20 25.93
N GLY A 357 68.20 -79.09 24.93
CA GLY A 357 68.00 -80.53 25.11
C GLY A 357 66.54 -81.00 25.16
N VAL A 358 65.59 -80.20 24.67
CA VAL A 358 64.17 -80.61 24.57
C VAL A 358 63.93 -81.34 23.23
N GLU A 359 63.31 -82.52 23.27
CA GLU A 359 62.88 -83.27 22.07
C GLU A 359 62.03 -82.40 21.13
N GLU A 360 62.24 -82.54 19.81
CA GLU A 360 61.76 -81.59 18.81
C GLU A 360 60.22 -81.41 18.80
N ASP A 361 59.47 -82.50 18.97
CA ASP A 361 58.00 -82.49 19.06
C ASP A 361 57.50 -81.78 20.34
N ALA A 362 58.23 -81.93 21.45
CA ALA A 362 57.91 -81.27 22.71
C ALA A 362 58.29 -79.77 22.69
N ALA A 363 59.35 -79.42 21.97
CA ALA A 363 59.74 -78.02 21.72
C ALA A 363 58.68 -77.32 20.85
N LEU A 364 58.18 -77.96 19.79
CA LEU A 364 57.07 -77.44 18.96
C LEU A 364 55.83 -77.13 19.80
N ALA A 365 55.30 -78.13 20.50
CA ALA A 365 54.07 -77.98 21.30
C ALA A 365 54.19 -76.94 22.44
N PHE A 366 55.41 -76.74 22.98
CA PHE A 366 55.67 -75.70 23.98
C PHE A 366 55.71 -74.29 23.35
N VAL A 367 56.34 -74.15 22.18
CA VAL A 367 56.42 -72.88 21.44
C VAL A 367 55.03 -72.42 21.00
N GLU A 368 54.22 -73.32 20.44
CA GLU A 368 52.82 -73.06 20.04
C GLU A 368 51.96 -72.62 21.22
N LYS A 369 52.06 -73.31 22.37
CA LYS A 369 51.27 -73.00 23.56
C LYS A 369 51.59 -71.64 24.20
N TYR A 370 52.75 -71.06 23.91
CA TYR A 370 53.24 -69.82 24.54
C TYR A 370 53.67 -68.74 23.53
N GLU A 371 53.13 -68.76 22.30
CA GLU A 371 53.37 -67.77 21.24
C GLU A 371 53.29 -66.32 21.76
N ASN A 372 52.21 -66.01 22.48
CA ASN A 372 51.84 -64.64 22.88
C ASN A 372 52.55 -64.13 24.16
N ILE A 373 53.47 -64.90 24.75
CA ILE A 373 54.26 -64.46 25.91
C ILE A 373 55.45 -63.61 25.46
N GLU A 374 55.85 -62.61 26.27
CA GLU A 374 57.06 -61.79 26.06
C GLU A 374 58.35 -62.63 26.19
N ASP A 375 59.43 -62.25 25.49
CA ASP A 375 60.59 -63.15 25.34
C ASP A 375 61.34 -63.44 26.65
N GLU A 376 61.47 -62.45 27.54
CA GLU A 376 62.10 -62.63 28.85
C GLU A 376 61.32 -63.62 29.75
N ALA A 377 59.99 -63.60 29.66
CA ALA A 377 59.12 -64.55 30.36
C ALA A 377 59.09 -65.92 29.66
N PHE A 378 59.20 -65.97 28.33
CA PHE A 378 59.32 -67.21 27.57
C PHE A 378 60.62 -67.94 27.90
N ASP A 379 61.77 -67.25 27.93
CA ASP A 379 63.08 -67.84 28.22
C ASP A 379 63.16 -68.37 29.66
N ALA A 380 62.55 -67.68 30.62
CA ALA A 380 62.39 -68.16 31.99
C ALA A 380 61.56 -69.45 32.06
N MET A 381 60.44 -69.52 31.34
CA MET A 381 59.62 -70.73 31.26
C MET A 381 60.29 -71.87 30.48
N ALA A 382 61.03 -71.55 29.41
CA ALA A 382 61.78 -72.51 28.60
C ALA A 382 62.91 -73.17 29.41
N THR A 383 63.66 -72.39 30.17
CA THR A 383 64.71 -72.87 31.09
C THR A 383 64.12 -73.80 32.16
N LEU A 384 62.97 -73.41 32.75
CA LEU A 384 62.23 -74.25 33.70
C LEU A 384 61.70 -75.54 33.04
N PHE A 385 61.19 -75.47 31.82
CA PHE A 385 60.65 -76.61 31.09
C PHE A 385 61.74 -77.61 30.74
N ALA A 386 62.87 -77.18 30.17
CA ALA A 386 64.03 -78.03 29.90
C ALA A 386 64.54 -78.73 31.18
N ALA A 387 64.76 -77.96 32.25
CA ALA A 387 65.19 -78.49 33.54
C ALA A 387 64.16 -79.46 34.17
N MET A 388 62.87 -79.29 33.90
CA MET A 388 61.80 -80.21 34.32
C MET A 388 61.74 -81.46 33.45
N LYS A 389 61.99 -81.35 32.14
CA LYS A 389 61.96 -82.46 31.16
C LYS A 389 63.15 -83.41 31.38
N MET A 390 64.36 -82.88 31.58
CA MET A 390 65.54 -83.67 31.97
C MET A 390 65.28 -84.45 33.27
N LYS A 391 64.72 -83.80 34.30
CA LYS A 391 64.31 -84.45 35.56
C LYS A 391 63.16 -85.46 35.40
N LYS A 392 62.47 -85.50 34.26
CA LYS A 392 61.39 -86.45 33.94
C LYS A 392 61.85 -87.63 33.09
N GLU A 393 63.00 -87.52 32.42
CA GLU A 393 63.65 -88.65 31.75
C GLU A 393 64.38 -89.55 32.77
N ASP A 394 65.02 -88.95 33.78
CA ASP A 394 65.49 -89.67 34.97
C ASP A 394 64.34 -90.25 35.82
N ALA A 395 63.14 -89.66 35.78
CA ALA A 395 62.01 -90.05 36.61
C ALA A 395 60.68 -90.14 35.85
N MET A 396 60.24 -91.39 35.63
CA MET A 396 58.94 -91.84 35.08
C MET A 396 58.94 -92.32 33.62
N LYS A 397 59.63 -93.44 33.43
CA LYS A 397 58.97 -94.66 32.91
C LYS A 397 57.57 -94.90 33.55
N MET A 398 56.51 -94.21 33.11
CA MET A 398 55.12 -94.73 33.12
C MET A 398 54.08 -93.83 32.45
N LYS A 399 53.53 -94.32 31.32
CA LYS A 399 52.17 -94.11 30.75
C LYS A 399 51.67 -92.69 30.40
N MET A 400 50.75 -92.66 29.42
CA MET A 400 50.30 -91.50 28.63
C MET A 400 48.76 -91.41 28.60
N LYS A 401 48.25 -90.41 27.83
CA LYS A 401 46.89 -90.22 27.25
C LYS A 401 45.92 -89.31 28.03
N ALA A 402 45.10 -88.44 27.40
CA ALA A 402 45.04 -88.01 25.97
C ALA A 402 44.18 -86.72 25.80
N GLU A 403 44.17 -86.23 24.54
CA GLU A 403 43.27 -85.32 23.78
C GLU A 403 41.76 -85.19 24.19
N GLU A 404 40.88 -84.29 23.69
CA GLU A 404 40.88 -83.48 22.43
C GLU A 404 40.19 -82.06 22.50
N VAL A 405 39.35 -81.64 21.53
CA VAL A 405 39.20 -80.23 21.02
C VAL A 405 37.76 -79.82 20.50
N ALA A 406 37.54 -78.51 20.22
CA ALA A 406 36.55 -77.85 19.30
C ALA A 406 35.06 -77.56 19.72
N GLU A 407 34.26 -76.64 19.11
CA GLU A 407 34.43 -75.30 18.43
C GLU A 407 33.05 -74.67 17.98
N ALA A 408 32.98 -73.35 17.63
CA ALA A 408 32.08 -72.63 16.65
C ALA A 408 30.51 -72.64 16.74
N GLU A 409 29.68 -71.71 16.21
CA GLU A 409 29.78 -70.31 15.64
C GLU A 409 28.39 -69.59 15.42
N GLU A 410 28.38 -68.22 15.31
CA GLU A 410 27.64 -67.25 14.41
C GLU A 410 26.07 -67.26 14.10
N VAL A 411 25.35 -66.19 13.63
CA VAL A 411 25.37 -64.68 13.80
C VAL A 411 24.17 -63.87 13.13
N VAL A 412 23.68 -62.75 13.76
CA VAL A 412 23.20 -61.40 13.25
C VAL A 412 21.78 -61.07 12.60
N GLU A 413 21.51 -59.77 12.33
CA GLU A 413 20.25 -58.94 12.37
C GLU A 413 19.91 -58.01 11.13
N PRO A 414 18.76 -57.24 11.08
CA PRO A 414 18.28 -56.38 9.96
C PRO A 414 18.00 -54.84 10.26
N LYS A 415 17.48 -54.00 9.30
CA LYS A 415 16.87 -52.62 9.53
C LYS A 415 16.07 -51.92 8.35
N VAL A 416 15.48 -50.71 8.57
CA VAL A 416 14.36 -49.98 7.83
C VAL A 416 14.49 -48.41 7.84
N SER A 417 13.69 -47.41 7.34
CA SER A 417 12.35 -47.15 6.66
C SER A 417 12.14 -45.63 6.24
N ALA A 418 10.96 -45.19 5.68
CA ALA A 418 10.34 -43.79 5.59
C ALA A 418 10.56 -42.90 4.30
N SER A 419 9.79 -41.84 3.88
CA SER A 419 8.39 -41.29 4.11
C SER A 419 7.99 -40.00 3.26
N ASP A 420 6.68 -39.78 2.94
CA ASP A 420 5.84 -38.53 2.76
C ASP A 420 6.08 -37.43 1.65
N LEU A 421 5.29 -36.31 1.54
CA LEU A 421 3.96 -36.07 0.87
C LEU A 421 3.64 -34.54 0.58
N ASP A 422 2.61 -34.14 -0.23
CA ASP A 422 2.39 -32.70 -0.68
C ASP A 422 0.92 -32.25 -1.12
N ASN A 423 0.70 -30.96 -1.52
CA ASN A 423 -0.61 -30.22 -1.81
C ASN A 423 -0.62 -29.38 -3.15
N VAL A 424 -1.67 -28.75 -3.79
CA VAL A 424 -3.09 -28.26 -3.57
C VAL A 424 -3.21 -26.73 -3.21
N GLU A 425 -4.00 -25.77 -3.79
CA GLU A 425 -5.05 -25.65 -4.88
C GLU A 425 -5.16 -24.20 -5.55
N THR A 426 -6.27 -23.77 -6.24
CA THR A 426 -6.38 -22.49 -7.06
C THR A 426 -7.77 -21.77 -7.16
N GLU A 427 -7.83 -20.44 -7.46
CA GLU A 427 -9.07 -19.59 -7.60
C GLU A 427 -9.34 -18.94 -9.01
N SER A 428 -10.43 -18.15 -9.18
CA SER A 428 -10.83 -17.44 -10.43
C SER A 428 -11.54 -16.06 -10.20
N ALA A 429 -11.75 -15.25 -11.26
CA ALA A 429 -12.23 -13.85 -11.17
C ALA A 429 -13.28 -13.45 -12.25
N ILE A 430 -14.02 -12.35 -12.02
CA ILE A 430 -15.08 -11.79 -12.90
C ILE A 430 -14.99 -10.24 -12.94
N ASP A 431 -15.37 -9.63 -14.07
CA ASP A 431 -15.36 -8.17 -14.35
C ASP A 431 -16.76 -7.64 -14.72
N LEU A 432 -17.04 -6.35 -14.47
CA LEU A 432 -18.26 -5.61 -14.84
C LEU A 432 -18.00 -4.08 -14.91
N THR A 433 -18.26 -3.46 -16.06
CA THR A 433 -18.16 -2.00 -16.26
C THR A 433 -19.33 -1.43 -17.08
N VAL A 434 -19.82 -0.24 -16.70
CA VAL A 434 -20.74 0.61 -17.48
C VAL A 434 -20.40 2.09 -17.16
N GLY A 435 -20.44 2.97 -18.17
CA GLY A 435 -20.05 4.39 -18.05
C GLY A 435 -21.21 5.39 -18.10
N SER A 436 -20.87 6.68 -18.22
CA SER A 436 -21.78 7.83 -18.33
C SER A 436 -21.12 8.96 -19.13
N ASP A 437 -21.92 9.85 -19.74
CA ASP A 437 -21.46 10.92 -20.64
C ASP A 437 -22.05 12.31 -20.23
N SER A 438 -21.37 13.35 -20.69
CA SER A 438 -21.45 14.81 -20.55
C SER A 438 -22.78 15.56 -20.30
N SER A 439 -22.67 16.64 -19.50
CA SER A 439 -23.40 17.93 -19.65
C SER A 439 -22.80 19.01 -18.72
N GLU A 440 -22.03 19.98 -19.24
CA GLU A 440 -21.18 20.87 -18.39
C GLU A 440 -21.50 22.39 -18.41
N GLU A 441 -22.38 22.89 -19.29
CA GLU A 441 -22.41 24.34 -19.59
C GLU A 441 -23.13 25.24 -18.57
N GLU A 442 -24.03 24.74 -17.72
CA GLU A 442 -24.82 25.59 -16.79
C GLU A 442 -24.09 25.94 -15.47
N GLU A 443 -23.05 25.20 -15.07
CA GLU A 443 -22.50 25.25 -13.70
C GLU A 443 -21.64 26.49 -13.40
N ASN A 444 -21.05 27.12 -14.43
CA ASN A 444 -20.00 28.13 -14.26
C ASN A 444 -20.49 29.45 -13.64
N THR A 445 -21.78 29.78 -13.72
CA THR A 445 -22.33 31.03 -13.16
C THR A 445 -22.47 30.99 -11.64
N THR A 446 -22.99 29.89 -11.10
CA THR A 446 -23.15 29.66 -9.65
C THR A 446 -21.80 29.49 -8.94
N ARG A 447 -20.81 28.96 -9.67
CA ARG A 447 -19.44 28.71 -9.21
C ARG A 447 -18.77 29.98 -8.68
N ALA A 448 -18.71 31.04 -9.48
CA ALA A 448 -17.98 32.27 -9.14
C ALA A 448 -18.49 32.95 -7.85
N ALA A 449 -19.81 33.04 -7.67
CA ALA A 449 -20.42 33.72 -6.52
C ALA A 449 -20.12 33.03 -5.17
N LEU A 450 -19.88 31.71 -5.17
CA LEU A 450 -19.53 31.01 -3.94
C LEU A 450 -18.05 31.20 -3.55
N VAL A 451 -17.14 31.26 -4.53
CA VAL A 451 -15.69 31.45 -4.31
C VAL A 451 -15.41 32.72 -3.52
N GLU A 452 -15.98 33.84 -3.96
CA GLU A 452 -15.75 35.17 -3.39
C GLU A 452 -16.25 35.27 -1.93
N PHE A 453 -17.32 34.53 -1.59
CA PHE A 453 -17.81 34.45 -0.22
C PHE A 453 -16.82 33.76 0.73
N VAL A 454 -16.27 32.59 0.37
CA VAL A 454 -15.39 31.83 1.29
C VAL A 454 -14.11 32.61 1.60
N TYR A 455 -13.52 33.23 0.58
CA TYR A 455 -12.35 34.11 0.68
C TYR A 455 -12.54 35.21 1.75
N SER A 456 -13.75 35.77 1.83
CA SER A 456 -14.08 36.85 2.77
C SER A 456 -14.20 36.43 4.24
N LYS A 457 -14.55 35.17 4.52
CA LYS A 457 -14.90 34.72 5.90
C LYS A 457 -13.67 34.38 6.74
N LEU A 458 -12.60 33.96 6.09
CA LEU A 458 -11.46 33.30 6.73
C LEU A 458 -10.13 34.07 6.55
N GLY A 459 -10.15 35.17 5.80
CA GLY A 459 -9.07 36.17 5.75
C GLY A 459 -8.81 36.87 7.10
N LYS A 460 -8.04 36.23 7.98
CA LYS A 460 -7.35 36.75 9.17
C LYS A 460 -8.21 37.31 10.31
N LYS A 461 -8.29 36.56 11.40
CA LYS A 461 -8.12 37.14 12.75
C LYS A 461 -6.62 37.23 13.05
N SER A 462 -6.04 38.42 12.97
CA SER A 462 -4.65 38.64 13.41
C SER A 462 -4.56 38.73 14.93
N LYS A 463 -3.74 37.85 15.50
CA LYS A 463 -2.85 38.12 16.63
C LYS A 463 -1.58 37.28 16.48
#